data_AF-A0A834ESM4-F1
#
_entry.id   AF-A0A834ESM4-F1
#
_cell.length_a   1.000
_cell.length_b   1.000
_cell.length_c   1.000
_cell.angle_alpha   90.00
_cell.angle_beta   90.00
_cell.angle_gamma   90.00
#
_symmetry.space_group_name_H-M   'P 1'
#
loop_
_entity.id
_entity.type
_entity.pdbx_description
1 polymer ?
#
loop_
_entity_poly.entity_id
_entity_poly.type
_entity_poly.pdbx_seq_one_letter_code
_entity_poly.pdbx_strand_id
1 'polypeptide(L)'
;MGVIGIQLVVTMVMASIMQKIIPHYSFARWLLCNGSLRWYQHPTEEELRILAGKQQKGKSKKDRKYNGHIESKPLTIPKDIDLHLETKSVTEVDTFALHYFPEYQWLVDFTVAATVVYLVTEVYYNFMKPTQEMNISLVWCLLVLSFAIKVLFSLTTHYFKVKDGGEKSVCVTFGFFFFVKAMAVLIVTENYLEFGLETGFTNFSDSAMQFLEKQGLESQGPVSKLTFKFFLAIFCSLIGAFLTFPGLRLAQMHLDALNLTTEKITQ
;
A
#
# COMPACT_ATOMS: atom_id res chain seq x y z
N MET A 1 3.60 -41.26 -0.79
CA MET A 1 3.26 -40.95 0.62
C MET A 1 4.01 -39.67 1.00
N GLY A 2 3.30 -38.61 1.42
CA GLY A 2 3.89 -37.34 1.89
C GLY A 2 4.18 -36.26 0.83
N VAL A 3 3.41 -36.16 -0.25
CA VAL A 3 3.69 -35.32 -1.46
C VAL A 3 3.54 -33.79 -1.22
N ILE A 4 3.14 -33.35 -0.03
CA ILE A 4 3.04 -31.92 0.35
C ILE A 4 3.90 -31.62 1.61
N GLY A 5 4.60 -32.61 2.15
CA GLY A 5 5.14 -32.55 3.51
C GLY A 5 6.11 -31.40 3.74
N ILE A 6 7.12 -31.25 2.87
CA ILE A 6 8.19 -30.26 3.07
C ILE A 6 7.68 -28.84 2.86
N GLN A 7 6.91 -28.59 1.80
CA GLN A 7 6.32 -27.28 1.55
C GLN A 7 5.33 -26.88 2.65
N LEU A 8 4.54 -27.82 3.17
CA LEU A 8 3.64 -27.56 4.28
C LEU A 8 4.40 -27.26 5.58
N VAL A 9 5.50 -27.96 5.84
CA VAL A 9 6.39 -27.65 6.98
C VAL A 9 6.99 -26.25 6.84
N VAL A 10 7.52 -25.88 5.67
CA VAL A 10 8.07 -24.53 5.42
C VAL A 10 7.01 -23.46 5.65
N THR A 11 5.78 -23.66 5.16
CA THR A 11 4.69 -22.70 5.36
C THR A 11 4.22 -22.63 6.80
N MET A 12 4.14 -23.75 7.53
CA MET A 12 3.81 -23.76 8.96
C MET A 12 4.87 -23.07 9.82
N VAL A 13 6.15 -23.30 9.52
CA VAL A 13 7.26 -22.63 10.20
C VAL A 13 7.20 -21.13 9.92
N MET A 14 7.01 -20.73 8.66
CA MET A 14 6.91 -19.31 8.33
C MET A 14 5.69 -18.65 8.97
N ALA A 15 4.53 -19.31 8.99
CA ALA A 15 3.34 -18.81 9.67
C ALA A 15 3.57 -18.65 11.18
N SER A 16 4.30 -19.58 11.81
CA SER A 16 4.67 -19.49 13.22
C SER A 16 5.62 -18.33 13.50
N ILE A 17 6.61 -18.11 12.62
CA ILE A 17 7.51 -16.94 12.66
C ILE A 17 6.69 -15.67 12.50
N MET A 18 5.77 -15.63 11.54
CA MET A 18 4.92 -14.48 11.26
C MET A 18 4.07 -14.12 12.48
N GLN A 19 3.50 -15.12 13.17
CA GLN A 19 2.67 -14.88 14.36
C GLN A 19 3.48 -14.49 15.60
N LYS A 20 4.68 -15.05 15.80
CA LYS A 20 5.47 -14.85 17.02
C LYS A 20 6.53 -13.74 16.91
N ILE A 21 7.11 -13.52 15.73
CA ILE A 21 8.27 -12.64 15.54
C ILE A 21 7.84 -11.26 15.04
N ILE A 22 6.93 -11.17 14.06
CA ILE A 22 6.52 -9.89 13.46
C ILE A 22 5.99 -8.86 14.46
N PRO A 23 5.22 -9.24 15.50
CA PRO A 23 4.80 -8.28 16.53
C PRO A 23 5.98 -7.63 17.27
N HIS A 24 7.11 -8.32 17.39
CA HIS A 24 8.30 -7.83 18.09
C HIS A 24 9.34 -7.23 17.15
N TYR A 25 9.58 -7.84 16.00
CA TYR A 25 10.54 -7.41 14.98
C TYR A 25 9.83 -7.28 13.63
N SER A 26 9.53 -6.04 13.25
CA SER A 26 8.93 -5.72 11.96
C SER A 26 9.96 -5.08 11.04
N PHE A 27 10.07 -5.61 9.84
CA PHE A 27 10.93 -5.04 8.80
C PHE A 27 10.39 -3.69 8.33
N ALA A 28 9.06 -3.56 8.26
CA ALA A 28 8.40 -2.29 7.94
C ALA A 28 8.73 -1.17 8.95
N ARG A 29 8.72 -1.49 10.25
CA ARG A 29 9.15 -0.56 11.31
C ARG A 29 10.61 -0.15 11.14
N TRP A 30 11.49 -1.13 10.93
CA TRP A 30 12.89 -0.87 10.68
C TRP A 30 13.08 0.05 9.48
N LEU A 31 12.38 -0.18 8.37
CA LEU A 31 12.50 0.65 7.16
C LEU A 31 12.18 2.13 7.42
N LEU A 32 11.15 2.42 8.22
CA LEU A 32 10.75 3.79 8.55
C LEU A 32 11.57 4.41 9.68
N CYS A 33 12.04 3.62 10.64
CA CYS A 33 12.70 4.10 11.85
C CYS A 33 14.24 4.03 11.80
N ASN A 34 14.87 3.61 10.69
CA ASN A 34 16.33 3.51 10.54
C ASN A 34 17.07 4.88 10.49
N GLY A 35 16.45 5.96 10.99
CA GLY A 35 17.04 7.30 11.06
C GLY A 35 17.06 8.09 9.75
N SER A 36 16.54 7.52 8.65
CA SER A 36 16.44 8.19 7.34
C SER A 36 15.32 9.25 7.32
N LEU A 37 14.19 8.96 7.96
CA LEU A 37 13.09 9.92 8.08
C LEU A 37 13.27 10.82 9.30
N ARG A 38 13.20 12.13 9.05
CA ARG A 38 13.20 13.17 10.08
C ARG A 38 11.90 13.95 9.98
N TRP A 39 11.31 14.23 11.13
CA TRP A 39 10.16 15.13 11.24
C TRP A 39 10.60 16.42 11.95
N TYR A 40 10.01 17.53 11.56
CA TYR A 40 10.14 18.80 12.26
C TYR A 40 9.28 18.75 13.53
N GLN A 41 9.94 18.81 14.68
CA GLN A 41 9.23 18.88 15.94
C GLN A 41 8.47 20.20 16.02
N HIS A 42 7.20 20.12 16.46
CA HIS A 42 6.43 21.34 16.71
C HIS A 42 7.10 22.09 17.88
N PRO A 43 7.33 23.41 17.74
CA PRO A 43 7.94 24.20 18.79
C PRO A 43 7.01 24.25 19.99
N THR A 44 7.58 24.12 21.19
CA THR A 44 6.79 24.12 22.43
C THR A 44 6.19 25.51 22.70
N GLU A 45 5.09 25.59 23.46
CA GLU A 45 4.50 26.89 23.83
C GLU A 45 5.51 27.81 24.54
N GLU A 46 6.47 27.23 25.24
CA GLU A 46 7.56 27.93 25.93
C GLU A 46 8.59 28.50 24.95
N GLU A 47 9.04 27.73 23.97
CA GLU A 47 9.91 28.22 22.89
C GLU A 47 9.23 29.31 22.07
N LEU A 48 7.96 29.11 21.70
CA LEU A 48 7.16 30.11 21.00
C LEU A 48 7.02 31.40 21.81
N ARG A 49 6.88 31.29 23.13
CA ARG A 49 6.77 32.44 24.03
C ARG A 49 8.10 33.18 24.20
N ILE A 50 9.21 32.45 24.24
CA ILE A 50 10.57 33.02 24.30
C ILE A 50 10.88 33.74 22.98
N LEU A 51 10.64 33.09 21.85
CA LEU A 51 10.86 33.65 20.50
C LEU A 51 9.93 34.82 20.19
N ALA A 52 8.69 34.82 20.72
CA ALA A 52 7.79 35.97 20.64
C ALA A 52 8.18 37.17 21.53
N GLY A 53 9.33 37.12 22.22
CA GLY A 53 9.77 38.16 23.14
C GLY A 53 8.89 38.32 24.37
N LYS A 54 7.99 37.37 24.63
CA LYS A 54 7.09 37.33 25.79
C LYS A 54 7.74 36.59 26.97
N GLN A 55 9.01 36.88 27.25
CA GLN A 55 9.56 36.55 28.56
C GLN A 55 8.68 37.21 29.63
N GLN A 56 8.43 36.50 30.73
CA GLN A 56 7.79 37.06 31.93
C GLN A 56 8.59 38.28 32.41
N LYS A 57 8.31 39.47 31.86
CA LYS A 57 8.65 40.72 32.54
C LYS A 57 7.88 40.66 33.86
N GLY A 58 8.64 40.54 34.94
CA GLY A 58 8.13 40.31 36.28
C GLY A 58 6.92 41.18 36.60
N LYS A 59 6.00 40.60 37.39
CA LYS A 59 4.88 41.23 38.08
C LYS A 59 4.99 42.76 38.18
N SER A 60 4.58 43.48 37.15
CA SER A 60 4.33 44.92 37.24
C SER A 60 3.49 45.40 36.07
N LYS A 61 2.26 44.90 36.00
CA LYS A 61 1.16 45.73 35.52
C LYS A 61 -0.08 45.35 36.30
N LYS A 62 -0.51 46.32 37.10
CA LYS A 62 -1.67 46.36 37.98
C LYS A 62 -2.92 45.93 37.19
N ASP A 63 -3.28 44.66 37.28
CA ASP A 63 -4.56 44.17 36.75
C ASP A 63 -5.69 44.80 37.54
N ARG A 64 -6.38 45.75 36.89
CA ARG A 64 -7.73 46.16 37.27
C ARG A 64 -8.61 44.93 37.07
N LYS A 65 -8.90 44.22 38.17
CA LYS A 65 -10.02 43.28 38.26
C LYS A 65 -11.29 44.03 37.87
N TYR A 66 -11.87 43.66 36.73
CA TYR A 66 -13.29 43.85 36.47
C TYR A 66 -13.88 42.48 36.15
N ASN A 67 -14.82 42.06 37.00
CA ASN A 67 -15.73 40.92 36.88
C ASN A 67 -15.26 39.65 36.15
N GLY A 68 -14.87 38.65 36.96
CA GLY A 68 -15.48 37.30 36.93
C GLY A 68 -15.31 36.40 35.71
N HIS A 69 -14.68 36.84 34.61
CA HIS A 69 -14.45 36.00 33.44
C HIS A 69 -12.96 35.97 33.11
N ILE A 70 -12.28 34.88 33.51
CA ILE A 70 -10.94 34.58 33.02
C ILE A 70 -11.12 34.08 31.59
N GLU A 71 -11.22 35.00 30.63
CA GLU A 71 -10.95 34.62 29.24
C GLU A 71 -9.46 34.31 29.14
N SER A 72 -9.12 33.03 28.99
CA SER A 72 -7.83 32.58 28.52
C SER A 72 -7.62 33.09 27.10
N LYS A 73 -7.21 34.36 26.96
CA LYS A 73 -6.88 34.94 25.67
C LYS A 73 -5.86 34.01 24.99
N PRO A 74 -6.15 33.47 23.79
CA PRO A 74 -5.25 32.57 23.11
C PRO A 74 -3.91 33.26 22.89
N LEU A 75 -2.81 32.52 23.08
CA LEU A 75 -1.45 33.02 22.93
C LEU A 75 -1.25 33.57 21.51
N THR A 76 -1.39 34.88 21.33
CA THR A 76 -1.19 35.51 20.02
C THR A 76 0.31 35.63 19.76
N ILE A 77 0.80 34.88 18.80
CA ILE A 77 2.20 34.81 18.39
C ILE A 77 2.37 35.66 17.12
N PRO A 78 3.33 36.60 17.06
CA PRO A 78 3.66 37.35 15.85
C PRO A 78 3.95 36.41 14.67
N LYS A 79 3.51 36.79 13.46
CA LYS A 79 3.72 35.97 12.25
C LYS A 79 5.17 35.97 11.76
N ASP A 80 5.95 36.98 12.12
CA ASP A 80 7.32 37.20 11.63
C ASP A 80 8.40 36.64 12.58
N ILE A 81 8.10 35.57 13.32
CA ILE A 81 9.07 34.94 14.21
C ILE A 81 9.94 33.98 13.43
N ASP A 82 11.25 34.12 13.61
CA ASP A 82 12.24 33.19 13.07
C ASP A 82 12.21 31.88 13.88
N LEU A 83 11.52 30.88 13.34
CA LEU A 83 11.32 29.57 13.96
C LEU A 83 12.38 28.59 13.47
N HIS A 84 13.43 28.39 14.26
CA HIS A 84 14.34 27.27 14.06
C HIS A 84 13.68 25.97 14.53
N LEU A 85 13.10 25.22 13.60
CA LEU A 85 12.47 23.92 13.88
C LEU A 85 13.54 22.85 14.10
N GLU A 86 13.53 22.22 15.27
CA GLU A 86 14.39 21.06 15.52
C GLU A 86 13.94 19.85 14.70
N THR A 87 14.91 19.13 14.14
CA THR A 87 14.64 17.89 13.39
C THR A 87 14.87 16.70 14.31
N LYS A 88 13.86 15.86 14.48
CA LYS A 88 13.93 14.62 15.28
C LYS A 88 13.72 13.41 14.38
N SER A 89 14.45 12.33 14.66
CA SER A 89 14.26 11.05 13.98
C SER A 89 12.90 10.46 14.34
N VAL A 90 12.20 9.91 13.34
CA VAL A 90 10.90 9.24 13.55
C VAL A 90 11.06 8.06 14.49
N THR A 91 10.29 8.03 15.58
CA THR A 91 10.28 6.93 16.55
C THR A 91 9.07 6.02 16.37
N GLU A 92 9.12 4.79 16.90
CA GLU A 92 8.05 3.80 16.72
C GLU A 92 6.67 4.34 17.18
N VAL A 93 6.64 5.14 18.25
CA VAL A 93 5.41 5.73 18.79
C VAL A 93 4.75 6.68 17.79
N ASP A 94 5.55 7.43 17.03
CA ASP A 94 5.05 8.38 16.04
C ASP A 94 4.48 7.65 14.82
N THR A 95 5.04 6.48 14.46
CA THR A 95 4.54 5.71 13.32
C THR A 95 3.17 5.10 13.56
N PHE A 96 2.83 4.73 14.80
CA PHE A 96 1.50 4.21 15.14
C PHE A 96 0.38 5.25 14.99
N ALA A 97 0.70 6.56 14.99
CA ALA A 97 -0.28 7.61 14.76
C ALA A 97 -0.74 7.70 13.29
N LEU A 98 0.00 7.09 12.36
CA LEU A 98 -0.37 7.09 10.94
C LEU A 98 -1.53 6.11 10.69
N HIS A 99 -2.60 6.61 10.08
CA HIS A 99 -3.82 5.83 9.83
C HIS A 99 -3.60 4.52 9.06
N TYR A 100 -2.71 4.54 8.06
CA TYR A 100 -2.41 3.39 7.19
C TYR A 100 -1.16 2.59 7.60
N PHE A 101 -0.60 2.90 8.77
CA PHE A 101 0.61 2.23 9.22
C PHE A 101 0.40 0.72 9.49
N PRO A 102 -0.70 0.26 10.11
CA PRO A 102 -0.94 -1.17 10.31
C PRO A 102 -1.03 -1.95 8.98
N GLU A 103 -1.70 -1.39 7.96
CA GLU A 103 -1.81 -2.00 6.64
C GLU A 103 -0.47 -2.04 5.91
N TYR A 104 0.30 -0.95 6.01
CA TYR A 104 1.66 -0.88 5.47
C TYR A 104 2.58 -1.92 6.12
N GLN A 105 2.59 -1.97 7.45
CA GLN A 105 3.39 -2.91 8.23
C GLN A 105 3.09 -4.35 7.82
N TRP A 106 1.79 -4.70 7.78
CA TRP A 106 1.36 -6.03 7.39
C TRP A 106 1.77 -6.38 5.96
N LEU A 107 1.54 -5.49 4.99
CA LEU A 107 1.87 -5.73 3.59
C LEU A 107 3.36 -5.98 3.39
N VAL A 108 4.21 -5.14 3.99
CA VAL A 108 5.68 -5.25 3.84
C VAL A 108 6.21 -6.49 4.53
N ASP A 109 5.83 -6.73 5.79
CA ASP A 109 6.33 -7.88 6.54
C ASP A 109 5.86 -9.21 5.92
N PHE A 110 4.60 -9.26 5.43
CA PHE A 110 4.08 -10.42 4.71
C PHE A 110 4.78 -10.64 3.36
N THR A 111 5.12 -9.57 2.65
CA THR A 111 5.88 -9.65 1.38
C THR A 111 7.25 -10.25 1.62
N VAL A 112 7.99 -9.78 2.64
CA VAL A 112 9.29 -10.35 3.00
C VAL A 112 9.16 -11.83 3.35
N ALA A 113 8.16 -12.19 4.16
CA ALA A 113 7.87 -13.59 4.51
C ALA A 113 7.60 -14.46 3.27
N ALA A 114 6.72 -13.99 2.37
CA ALA A 114 6.39 -14.68 1.13
C ALA A 114 7.61 -14.83 0.21
N THR A 115 8.46 -13.80 0.10
CA THR A 115 9.72 -13.87 -0.66
C THR A 115 10.66 -14.92 -0.10
N VAL A 116 10.82 -14.99 1.24
CA VAL A 116 11.63 -16.03 1.87
C VAL A 116 11.08 -17.42 1.59
N VAL A 117 9.76 -17.61 1.74
CA VAL A 117 9.11 -18.91 1.42
C VAL A 117 9.33 -19.27 -0.05
N TYR A 118 9.17 -18.31 -0.97
CA TYR A 118 9.41 -18.52 -2.39
C TYR A 118 10.85 -18.91 -2.68
N LEU A 119 11.83 -18.19 -2.15
CA LEU A 119 13.25 -18.49 -2.33
C LEU A 119 13.63 -19.86 -1.78
N VAL A 120 13.20 -20.20 -0.56
CA VAL A 120 13.46 -21.53 0.04
C VAL A 120 12.84 -22.63 -0.82
N THR A 121 11.64 -22.40 -1.33
CA THR A 121 10.96 -23.35 -2.20
C THR A 121 11.70 -23.50 -3.52
N GLU A 122 12.11 -22.41 -4.16
CA GLU A 122 12.87 -22.44 -5.41
C GLU A 122 14.21 -23.17 -5.25
N VAL A 123 14.91 -22.93 -4.14
CA VAL A 123 16.13 -23.67 -3.79
C VAL A 123 15.84 -25.17 -3.65
N TYR A 124 14.75 -25.54 -2.97
CA TYR A 124 14.32 -26.93 -2.84
C TYR A 124 14.01 -27.59 -4.20
N TYR A 125 13.29 -26.90 -5.10
CA TYR A 125 12.98 -27.39 -6.44
C TYR A 125 14.24 -27.61 -7.28
N ASN A 126 15.23 -26.71 -7.18
CA ASN A 126 16.50 -26.84 -7.89
C ASN A 126 17.30 -28.07 -7.45
N PHE A 127 17.28 -28.43 -6.16
CA PHE A 127 18.01 -29.57 -5.63
C PHE A 127 17.28 -30.91 -5.81
N MET A 128 15.98 -30.96 -5.51
CA MET A 128 15.23 -32.22 -5.41
C MET A 128 14.46 -32.59 -6.68
N LYS A 129 14.27 -31.63 -7.61
CA LYS A 129 13.50 -31.80 -8.87
C LYS A 129 12.18 -32.59 -8.70
N PRO A 130 11.29 -32.20 -7.77
CA PRO A 130 10.02 -32.88 -7.61
C PRO A 130 9.12 -32.66 -8.84
N THR A 131 8.64 -33.74 -9.46
CA THR A 131 7.92 -33.72 -10.74
C THR A 131 6.39 -33.61 -10.60
N GLN A 132 5.84 -33.70 -9.39
CA GLN A 132 4.39 -33.85 -9.17
C GLN A 132 3.81 -32.95 -8.05
N GLU A 133 4.53 -31.92 -7.60
CA GLU A 133 4.10 -31.06 -6.49
C GLU A 133 3.62 -29.69 -6.98
N MET A 134 2.41 -29.29 -6.59
CA MET A 134 1.93 -27.92 -6.77
C MET A 134 2.74 -26.98 -5.87
N ASN A 135 3.33 -25.95 -6.45
CA ASN A 135 4.18 -25.02 -5.70
C ASN A 135 3.34 -24.13 -4.76
N ILE A 136 3.30 -24.45 -3.46
CA ILE A 136 2.55 -23.70 -2.46
C ILE A 136 3.11 -22.27 -2.30
N SER A 137 4.37 -22.00 -2.63
CA SER A 137 4.91 -20.64 -2.54
C SER A 137 4.21 -19.67 -3.50
N LEU A 138 3.68 -20.16 -4.63
CA LEU A 138 2.85 -19.37 -5.53
C LEU A 138 1.56 -18.89 -4.85
N VAL A 139 0.99 -19.68 -3.92
CA VAL A 139 -0.17 -19.26 -3.12
C VAL A 139 0.20 -18.08 -2.23
N TRP A 140 1.39 -18.08 -1.63
CA TRP A 140 1.89 -16.94 -0.84
C TRP A 140 2.06 -15.70 -1.71
N CYS A 141 2.62 -15.83 -2.92
CA CYS A 141 2.72 -14.73 -3.88
C CYS A 141 1.34 -14.19 -4.29
N LEU A 142 0.36 -15.06 -4.53
CA LEU A 142 -1.02 -14.66 -4.84
C LEU A 142 -1.68 -13.94 -3.65
N LEU A 143 -1.40 -14.34 -2.41
CA LEU A 143 -1.86 -13.64 -1.21
C LEU A 143 -1.22 -12.25 -1.10
N VAL A 144 0.08 -12.09 -1.38
CA VAL A 144 0.75 -10.77 -1.43
C VAL A 144 0.04 -9.87 -2.45
N LEU A 145 -0.19 -10.38 -3.66
CA LEU A 145 -0.89 -9.64 -4.71
C LEU A 145 -2.30 -9.23 -4.27
N SER A 146 -3.03 -10.13 -3.61
CA SER A 146 -4.37 -9.86 -3.09
C SER A 146 -4.35 -8.78 -2.00
N PHE A 147 -3.37 -8.81 -1.09
CA PHE A 147 -3.21 -7.76 -0.09
C PHE A 147 -2.84 -6.41 -0.72
N ALA A 148 -1.97 -6.39 -1.73
CA ALA A 148 -1.64 -5.17 -2.47
C ALA A 148 -2.88 -4.57 -3.14
N ILE A 149 -3.68 -5.39 -3.84
CA ILE A 149 -4.94 -4.94 -4.47
C ILE A 149 -5.93 -4.42 -3.42
N LYS A 150 -6.06 -5.11 -2.27
CA LYS A 150 -6.90 -4.65 -1.16
C LYS A 150 -6.47 -3.27 -0.66
N VAL A 151 -5.17 -3.03 -0.48
CA VAL A 151 -4.64 -1.73 -0.02
C VAL A 151 -4.91 -0.64 -1.05
N LEU A 152 -4.67 -0.91 -2.33
CA LEU A 152 -4.95 0.05 -3.42
C LEU A 152 -6.44 0.39 -3.53
N PHE A 153 -7.32 -0.60 -3.35
CA PHE A 153 -8.75 -0.39 -3.32
C PHE A 153 -9.19 0.44 -2.10
N SER A 154 -8.64 0.14 -0.92
CA SER A 154 -8.90 0.90 0.31
C SER A 154 -8.49 2.37 0.16
N LEU A 155 -7.31 2.62 -0.40
CA LEU A 155 -6.78 3.94 -0.67
C LEU A 155 -7.66 4.70 -1.66
N THR A 156 -8.01 4.08 -2.79
CA THR A 156 -8.90 4.69 -3.80
C THR A 156 -10.28 5.03 -3.21
N THR A 157 -10.83 4.14 -2.39
CA THR A 157 -12.12 4.35 -1.71
C THR A 157 -12.06 5.54 -0.75
N HIS A 158 -10.93 5.73 -0.06
CA HIS A 158 -10.74 6.87 0.84
C HIS A 158 -10.71 8.20 0.07
N TYR A 159 -9.96 8.28 -1.03
CA TYR A 159 -9.98 9.44 -1.92
C TYR A 159 -11.39 9.72 -2.47
N PHE A 160 -12.14 8.69 -2.82
CA PHE A 160 -13.52 8.85 -3.30
C PHE A 160 -14.51 9.38 -2.24
N LYS A 161 -14.18 9.30 -0.94
CA LYS A 161 -14.99 9.90 0.14
C LYS A 161 -14.74 11.40 0.29
N VAL A 162 -13.62 11.91 -0.22
CA VAL A 162 -13.32 13.35 -0.20
C VAL A 162 -14.33 14.07 -1.11
N LYS A 163 -14.80 15.24 -0.67
CA LYS A 163 -15.91 15.98 -1.31
C LYS A 163 -15.58 16.52 -2.71
N ASP A 164 -14.32 16.55 -3.10
CA ASP A 164 -13.89 17.06 -4.40
C ASP A 164 -14.15 16.03 -5.50
N GLY A 165 -15.18 16.31 -6.32
CA GLY A 165 -15.66 15.37 -7.36
C GLY A 165 -14.65 15.04 -8.47
N GLY A 166 -13.56 15.80 -8.61
CA GLY A 166 -12.56 15.61 -9.65
C GLY A 166 -11.74 14.32 -9.51
N GLU A 167 -11.53 13.81 -8.29
CA GLU A 167 -10.72 12.61 -8.08
C GLU A 167 -11.39 11.35 -8.66
N LYS A 168 -12.72 11.30 -8.58
CA LYS A 168 -13.53 10.20 -9.11
C LYS A 168 -13.47 10.13 -10.63
N SER A 169 -13.59 11.28 -11.30
CA SER A 169 -13.55 11.34 -12.76
C SER A 169 -12.17 10.92 -13.28
N VAL A 170 -11.08 11.39 -12.66
CA VAL A 170 -9.72 11.01 -13.04
C VAL A 170 -9.51 9.50 -12.94
N CYS A 171 -9.91 8.87 -11.83
CA CYS A 171 -9.79 7.42 -11.67
C CYS A 171 -10.60 6.64 -12.72
N VAL A 172 -11.83 7.08 -13.03
CA VAL A 172 -12.69 6.43 -14.05
C VAL A 172 -12.09 6.60 -15.45
N THR A 173 -11.55 7.77 -15.78
CA THR A 173 -10.88 8.02 -17.07
C THR A 173 -9.69 7.09 -17.27
N PHE A 174 -8.84 6.89 -16.25
CA PHE A 174 -7.74 5.93 -16.33
C PHE A 174 -8.23 4.49 -16.45
N GLY A 175 -9.28 4.11 -15.73
CA GLY A 175 -9.92 2.79 -15.90
C GLY A 175 -10.36 2.54 -17.34
N PHE A 176 -11.06 3.50 -17.95
CA PHE A 176 -11.46 3.40 -19.35
C PHE A 176 -10.25 3.35 -20.31
N PHE A 177 -9.23 4.16 -20.08
CA PHE A 177 -8.00 4.14 -20.88
C PHE A 177 -7.31 2.77 -20.83
N PHE A 178 -7.15 2.17 -19.65
CA PHE A 178 -6.60 0.83 -19.51
C PHE A 178 -7.50 -0.26 -20.07
N PHE A 179 -8.82 -0.09 -19.99
CA PHE A 179 -9.76 -1.01 -20.61
C PHE A 179 -9.58 -1.07 -22.13
N VAL A 180 -9.56 0.09 -22.80
CA VAL A 180 -9.35 0.17 -24.25
C VAL A 180 -7.98 -0.40 -24.63
N LYS A 181 -6.93 -0.07 -23.87
CA LYS A 181 -5.57 -0.60 -24.11
C LYS A 181 -5.52 -2.12 -23.92
N ALA A 182 -6.09 -2.64 -22.84
CA ALA A 182 -6.14 -4.08 -22.56
C ALA A 182 -6.93 -4.82 -23.64
N MET A 183 -8.06 -4.27 -24.07
CA MET A 183 -8.87 -4.90 -25.11
C MET A 183 -8.17 -4.86 -26.47
N ALA A 184 -7.50 -3.76 -26.83
CA ALA A 184 -6.68 -3.70 -28.03
C ALA A 184 -5.58 -4.77 -28.03
N VAL A 185 -4.90 -4.96 -26.89
CA VAL A 185 -3.85 -5.98 -26.73
C VAL A 185 -4.43 -7.41 -26.79
N LEU A 186 -5.57 -7.66 -26.16
CA LEU A 186 -6.19 -9.01 -26.08
C LEU A 186 -6.90 -9.45 -27.38
N ILE A 187 -7.29 -8.50 -28.25
CA ILE A 187 -7.81 -8.80 -29.60
C ILE A 187 -6.69 -9.26 -30.53
N VAL A 188 -5.47 -8.76 -30.36
CA VAL A 188 -4.33 -9.16 -31.20
C VAL A 188 -4.10 -10.67 -31.05
N THR A 189 -3.92 -11.34 -32.18
CA THR A 189 -3.74 -12.78 -32.22
C THR A 189 -2.42 -13.20 -31.57
N GLU A 190 -2.43 -14.37 -30.93
CA GLU A 190 -1.26 -14.89 -30.19
C GLU A 190 -0.03 -15.13 -31.07
N ASN A 191 -0.22 -15.18 -32.40
CA ASN A 191 0.86 -15.26 -33.38
C ASN A 191 1.80 -14.04 -33.35
N TYR A 192 1.34 -12.90 -32.84
CA TYR A 192 2.16 -11.70 -32.68
C TYR A 192 2.53 -11.41 -31.23
N LEU A 193 1.68 -11.82 -30.28
CA LEU A 193 1.89 -11.63 -28.85
C LEU A 193 1.84 -13.00 -28.17
N GLU A 194 3.01 -13.58 -27.87
CA GLU A 194 3.19 -14.89 -27.26
C GLU A 194 2.73 -14.95 -25.79
N PHE A 195 1.48 -14.55 -25.51
CA PHE A 195 0.91 -14.57 -24.18
C PHE A 195 0.54 -15.99 -23.71
N GLY A 196 0.34 -16.94 -24.62
CA GLY A 196 -0.08 -18.32 -24.31
C GLY A 196 -1.44 -18.39 -23.60
N LEU A 197 -2.30 -17.39 -23.79
CA LEU A 197 -3.57 -17.23 -23.09
C LEU A 197 -4.60 -18.26 -23.58
N GLU A 198 -4.62 -18.57 -24.87
CA GLU A 198 -5.53 -19.56 -25.44
C GLU A 198 -5.14 -20.97 -25.02
N THR A 199 -3.84 -21.30 -25.02
CA THR A 199 -3.35 -22.58 -24.49
C THR A 199 -3.64 -22.72 -22.99
N GLY A 200 -3.43 -21.64 -22.22
CA GLY A 200 -3.78 -21.62 -20.79
C GLY A 200 -5.28 -21.80 -20.57
N PHE A 201 -6.11 -21.13 -21.37
CA PHE A 201 -7.56 -21.23 -21.30
C PHE A 201 -8.06 -22.63 -21.67
N THR A 202 -7.54 -23.26 -22.72
CA THR A 202 -7.92 -24.63 -23.09
C THR A 202 -7.54 -25.63 -22.01
N ASN A 203 -6.31 -25.53 -21.47
CA ASN A 203 -5.86 -26.42 -20.40
C ASN A 203 -6.70 -26.27 -19.12
N PHE A 204 -7.07 -25.03 -18.77
CA PHE A 204 -7.94 -24.75 -17.63
C PHE A 204 -9.37 -25.25 -17.87
N SER A 205 -9.93 -24.98 -19.04
CA SER A 205 -11.25 -25.45 -19.49
C SER A 205 -11.35 -26.97 -19.40
N ASP A 206 -10.38 -27.68 -19.97
CA ASP A 206 -10.37 -29.15 -20.00
C ASP A 206 -10.23 -29.73 -18.58
N SER A 207 -9.37 -29.14 -17.76
CA SER A 207 -9.21 -29.53 -16.35
C SER A 207 -10.48 -29.28 -15.53
N ALA A 208 -11.17 -28.16 -15.78
CA ALA A 208 -12.42 -27.81 -15.11
C ALA A 208 -13.56 -28.73 -15.51
N MET A 209 -13.65 -29.12 -16.79
CA MET A 209 -14.62 -30.11 -17.26
C MET A 209 -14.41 -31.48 -16.60
N GLN A 210 -13.18 -31.98 -16.56
CA GLN A 210 -12.86 -33.24 -15.88
C GLN A 210 -13.19 -33.21 -14.38
N PHE A 211 -13.05 -32.05 -13.74
CA PHE A 211 -13.43 -31.88 -12.33
C PHE A 211 -14.95 -31.86 -12.14
N LEU A 212 -15.69 -31.15 -13.00
CA LEU A 212 -17.15 -31.06 -12.97
C LEU A 212 -17.82 -32.40 -13.26
N GLU A 213 -17.31 -33.16 -14.24
CA GLU A 213 -17.77 -34.52 -14.52
C GLU A 213 -17.60 -35.44 -13.32
N LYS A 214 -16.47 -35.35 -12.61
CA LYS A 214 -16.24 -36.11 -11.37
C LYS A 214 -17.19 -35.71 -10.23
N GLN A 215 -17.74 -34.50 -10.27
CA GLN A 215 -18.74 -34.00 -9.31
C GLN A 215 -20.19 -34.24 -9.80
N GLY A 216 -20.40 -34.89 -10.95
CA GLY A 216 -21.72 -35.23 -11.49
C GLY A 216 -22.51 -34.04 -12.05
N LEU A 217 -21.84 -32.92 -12.33
CA LEU A 217 -22.47 -31.74 -12.91
C LEU A 217 -22.16 -31.67 -14.41
N GLU A 218 -23.14 -31.97 -15.26
CA GLU A 218 -23.05 -31.74 -16.70
C GLU A 218 -23.22 -30.24 -16.98
N SER A 219 -22.11 -29.53 -17.15
CA SER A 219 -22.12 -28.12 -17.56
C SER A 219 -21.93 -28.03 -19.07
N GLN A 220 -22.79 -27.25 -19.76
CA GLN A 220 -22.62 -26.91 -21.18
C GLN A 220 -21.44 -25.96 -21.39
N GLY A 221 -20.22 -26.50 -21.37
CA GLY A 221 -19.00 -25.82 -21.81
C GLY A 221 -18.59 -24.58 -20.99
N PRO A 222 -17.30 -24.37 -20.75
CA PRO A 222 -16.84 -23.14 -20.13
C PRO A 222 -17.05 -21.95 -21.07
N VAL A 223 -17.38 -20.81 -20.46
CA VAL A 223 -17.42 -19.43 -20.98
C VAL A 223 -16.66 -19.24 -22.30
N SER A 224 -17.27 -18.60 -23.32
CA SER A 224 -16.60 -18.38 -24.62
C SER A 224 -15.23 -17.70 -24.49
N LYS A 225 -14.27 -18.04 -25.37
CA LYS A 225 -12.92 -17.41 -25.38
C LYS A 225 -12.99 -15.88 -25.39
N LEU A 226 -13.94 -15.31 -26.12
CA LEU A 226 -14.14 -13.86 -26.19
C LEU A 226 -14.61 -13.30 -24.86
N THR A 227 -15.55 -13.98 -24.20
CA THR A 227 -16.04 -13.59 -22.88
C THR A 227 -14.92 -13.66 -21.83
N PHE A 228 -14.05 -14.67 -21.90
CA PHE A 228 -12.87 -14.76 -21.04
C PHE A 228 -11.91 -13.57 -21.25
N LYS A 229 -11.57 -13.25 -22.51
CA LYS A 229 -10.75 -12.08 -22.86
C LYS A 229 -11.39 -10.77 -22.39
N PHE A 230 -12.71 -10.64 -22.48
CA PHE A 230 -13.45 -9.48 -22.00
C PHE A 230 -13.36 -9.31 -20.47
N PHE A 231 -13.58 -10.38 -19.70
CA PHE A 231 -13.42 -10.32 -18.24
C PHE A 231 -11.98 -10.01 -17.84
N LEU A 232 -11.00 -10.60 -18.52
CA LEU A 232 -9.59 -10.29 -18.30
C LEU A 232 -9.30 -8.80 -18.56
N ALA A 233 -9.85 -8.21 -19.61
CA ALA A 233 -9.73 -6.79 -19.90
C ALA A 233 -10.33 -5.92 -18.78
N ILE A 234 -11.47 -6.31 -18.19
CA ILE A 234 -12.06 -5.62 -17.04
C ILE A 234 -11.13 -5.69 -15.82
N PHE A 235 -10.57 -6.86 -15.51
CA PHE A 235 -9.61 -6.98 -14.40
C PHE A 235 -8.37 -6.13 -14.63
N CYS A 236 -7.80 -6.14 -15.85
CA CYS A 236 -6.67 -5.28 -16.20
C CYS A 236 -7.00 -3.79 -16.08
N SER A 237 -8.21 -3.38 -16.48
CA SER A 237 -8.71 -2.01 -16.32
C SER A 237 -8.79 -1.59 -14.86
N LEU A 238 -9.37 -2.43 -14.00
CA LEU A 238 -9.50 -2.17 -12.56
C LEU A 238 -8.12 -2.08 -11.88
N ILE A 239 -7.24 -3.05 -12.15
CA ILE A 239 -5.87 -3.06 -11.61
C ILE A 239 -5.10 -1.82 -12.11
N GLY A 240 -5.21 -1.50 -13.40
CA GLY A 240 -4.58 -0.32 -14.00
C GLY A 240 -5.03 0.98 -13.32
N ALA A 241 -6.35 1.17 -13.16
CA ALA A 241 -6.91 2.34 -12.49
C ALA A 241 -6.42 2.48 -11.05
N PHE A 242 -6.48 1.39 -10.28
CA PHE A 242 -6.09 1.38 -8.87
C PHE A 242 -4.58 1.50 -8.66
N LEU A 243 -3.75 1.23 -9.67
CA LEU A 243 -2.31 1.51 -9.62
C LEU A 243 -2.01 2.96 -10.01
N THR A 244 -2.58 3.44 -11.12
CA THR A 244 -2.22 4.77 -11.64
C THR A 244 -2.80 5.91 -10.83
N PHE A 245 -4.04 5.79 -10.34
CA PHE A 245 -4.66 6.89 -9.63
C PHE A 245 -3.90 7.25 -8.34
N PRO A 246 -3.62 6.30 -7.43
CA PRO A 246 -2.77 6.57 -6.27
C PRO A 246 -1.34 6.96 -6.65
N GLY A 247 -0.78 6.36 -7.71
CA GLY A 247 0.57 6.67 -8.18
C GLY A 247 0.71 8.12 -8.65
N LEU A 248 -0.27 8.64 -9.39
CA LEU A 248 -0.29 10.05 -9.81
C LEU A 248 -0.45 10.97 -8.61
N ARG A 249 -1.28 10.59 -7.63
CA ARG A 249 -1.46 11.40 -6.42
C ARG A 249 -0.18 11.48 -5.60
N LEU A 250 0.54 10.38 -5.49
CA LEU A 250 1.86 10.33 -4.86
C LEU A 250 2.87 11.22 -5.60
N ALA A 251 2.89 11.16 -6.93
CA ALA A 251 3.78 12.00 -7.75
C ALA A 251 3.46 13.49 -7.60
N GLN A 252 2.18 13.87 -7.61
CA GLN A 252 1.75 15.25 -7.38
C GLN A 252 2.16 15.73 -5.98
N MET A 253 1.89 14.93 -4.94
CA MET A 253 2.29 15.27 -3.57
C MET A 253 3.81 15.47 -3.45
N HIS A 254 4.60 14.65 -4.15
CA HIS A 254 6.05 14.80 -4.17
C HIS A 254 6.50 16.09 -4.90
N LEU A 255 5.90 16.40 -6.04
CA LEU A 255 6.18 17.62 -6.81
C LEU A 255 5.81 18.88 -6.01
N ASP A 256 4.64 18.89 -5.38
CA ASP A 256 4.19 19.99 -4.53
C ASP A 256 5.16 20.22 -3.36
N ALA A 257 5.67 19.14 -2.74
CA ALA A 257 6.68 19.24 -1.69
C ALA A 257 8.02 19.83 -2.20
N LEU A 258 8.45 19.47 -3.42
CA LEU A 258 9.65 20.03 -4.04
C LEU A 258 9.47 21.51 -4.38
N ASN A 259 8.31 21.91 -4.90
CA ASN A 259 8.02 23.31 -5.20
C ASN A 259 8.00 24.16 -3.91
N LEU A 260 7.34 23.69 -2.86
CA LEU A 260 7.29 24.37 -1.55
C LEU A 260 8.67 24.54 -0.91
N THR A 261 9.59 23.60 -1.13
CA THR A 261 10.96 23.71 -0.64
C THR A 261 11.80 24.65 -1.49
N THR A 262 11.57 24.67 -2.81
CA THR A 262 12.28 25.55 -3.75
C THR A 262 11.86 27.01 -3.58
N GLU A 263 10.56 27.30 -3.45
CA GLU A 263 10.05 28.67 -3.21
C GLU A 263 10.62 29.30 -1.93
N LYS A 264 10.85 28.48 -0.89
CA LYS A 264 11.47 28.92 0.37
C LYS A 264 12.97 29.23 0.26
N ILE A 265 13.66 28.76 -0.79
CA ILE A 265 15.08 29.07 -1.01
C ILE A 265 15.25 30.38 -1.80
N THR A 266 14.21 30.79 -2.54
CA THR A 266 14.22 32.01 -3.37
C THR A 266 13.66 33.26 -2.70
N GLN A 267 13.11 33.16 -1.48
CA GLN A 267 12.72 34.30 -0.63
C GLN A 267 13.78 34.54 0.44
#